data_AF-A0A5Q2NZS1-F1
#
_entry.id   AF-A0A5Q2NZS1-F1
#
_cell.length_a   1.000
_cell.length_b   1.000
_cell.length_c   1.000
_cell.angle_alpha   90.00
_cell.angle_beta   90.00
_cell.angle_gamma   90.00
#
_symmetry.space_group_name_H-M   'P 1'
#
loop_
_entity.id
_entity.type
_entity.pdbx_description
1 polymer ?
#
loop_
_entity_poly.entity_id
_entity_poly.type
_entity_poly.pdbx_seq_one_letter_code
_entity_poly.pdbx_strand_id
1 'polypeptide(L)'
;MLRMLFGEEPAAPAGVVADALKAMQAYASAMHLHAVAGRDQDHKARTREVMAFGLMASLDELEQSCYAASRFGALVTSDSWADMPQEERLHYRRYVYFDKNAFIRLFSLLDKLGTLLNEALELNTQQFKERFSYFTVLRRMREKKLHLALGGPLSDLKARHEKPVARLRKRRNEEIHNLNSELQDDLLQMHLHFGEEIGLESISDQLEDMASGLELAAASLQLAFAYLAKLAEEKAPQSGR
;
A
#
# COMPACT_ATOMS: atom_id res chain seq x y z
N MET A 1 15.37 4.60 2.10
CA MET A 1 15.54 6.06 1.92
C MET A 1 15.42 6.83 3.24
N LEU A 2 14.30 6.74 3.98
CA LEU A 2 14.02 7.64 5.11
C LEU A 2 14.81 7.33 6.40
N ARG A 3 15.46 6.17 6.47
CA ARG A 3 16.40 5.79 7.55
C ARG A 3 17.55 6.78 7.75
N MET A 4 17.98 7.47 6.69
CA MET A 4 19.00 8.53 6.78
C MET A 4 18.60 9.67 7.74
N LEU A 5 17.30 9.91 7.95
CA LEU A 5 16.81 10.92 8.90
C LEU A 5 17.17 10.61 10.35
N PHE A 6 17.54 9.35 10.63
CA PHE A 6 17.90 8.85 11.95
C PHE A 6 19.38 8.42 12.02
N GLY A 7 20.19 8.79 11.02
CA GLY A 7 21.60 8.39 10.93
C GLY A 7 21.79 6.90 10.65
N GLU A 8 20.77 6.23 10.11
CA GLU A 8 20.80 4.80 9.80
C GLU A 8 21.04 4.54 8.31
N GLU A 9 21.81 3.50 8.03
CA GLU A 9 22.00 2.99 6.68
C GLU A 9 20.69 2.45 6.08
N PRO A 10 20.54 2.41 4.74
CA PRO A 10 19.45 1.72 4.09
C PRO A 10 19.39 0.26 4.53
N ALA A 11 18.29 -0.15 5.16
CA ALA A 11 18.10 -1.54 5.56
C ALA A 11 17.78 -2.41 4.35
N ALA A 12 18.32 -3.63 4.34
CA ALA A 12 17.84 -4.67 3.44
C ALA A 12 16.38 -5.01 3.78
N PRO A 13 15.52 -5.25 2.77
CA PRO A 13 14.16 -5.72 3.02
C PRO A 13 14.15 -7.00 3.85
N ALA A 14 13.20 -7.12 4.78
CA ALA A 14 13.03 -8.30 5.63
C ALA A 14 11.56 -8.75 5.71
N GLY A 15 11.34 -9.97 6.17
CA GLY A 15 10.00 -10.55 6.37
C GLY A 15 9.12 -10.51 5.12
N VAL A 16 7.83 -10.25 5.31
CA VAL A 16 6.83 -10.25 4.23
C VAL A 16 7.15 -9.25 3.12
N VAL A 17 7.82 -8.14 3.42
CA VAL A 17 8.26 -7.15 2.42
C VAL A 17 9.33 -7.74 1.51
N ALA A 18 10.31 -8.45 2.08
CA ALA A 18 11.34 -9.14 1.29
C ALA A 18 10.74 -10.23 0.39
N ASP A 19 9.80 -11.01 0.92
CA ASP A 19 9.12 -12.07 0.17
C ASP A 19 8.32 -11.50 -1.00
N ALA A 20 7.63 -10.38 -0.78
CA ALA A 20 6.92 -9.65 -1.83
C ALA A 20 7.88 -9.17 -2.92
N LEU A 21 8.96 -8.47 -2.55
CA LEU A 21 9.96 -7.97 -3.49
C LEU A 21 10.61 -9.10 -4.31
N LYS A 22 10.90 -10.24 -3.68
CA LYS A 22 11.44 -11.42 -4.36
C LYS A 22 10.46 -11.97 -5.41
N ALA A 23 9.18 -12.11 -5.05
CA ALA A 23 8.15 -12.58 -5.99
C ALA A 23 7.96 -11.61 -7.16
N MET A 24 7.97 -10.31 -6.87
CA MET A 24 7.87 -9.24 -7.88
C MET A 24 9.05 -9.24 -8.84
N GLN A 25 10.27 -9.37 -8.30
CA GLN A 25 11.50 -9.43 -9.10
C GLN A 25 11.51 -10.66 -10.01
N ALA A 26 11.10 -11.83 -9.49
CA ALA A 26 11.03 -13.06 -10.29
C ALA A 26 10.07 -12.90 -11.48
N TYR A 27 8.89 -12.34 -11.24
CA TYR A 27 7.92 -12.06 -12.30
C TYR A 27 8.43 -11.01 -13.30
N ALA A 28 9.01 -9.90 -12.83
CA ALA A 28 9.57 -8.87 -13.69
C ALA A 28 10.67 -9.45 -14.61
N SER A 29 11.57 -10.26 -14.06
CA SER A 29 12.60 -10.97 -14.82
C SER A 29 11.99 -11.95 -15.85
N ALA A 30 10.92 -12.65 -15.52
CA ALA A 30 10.21 -13.49 -16.49
C ALA A 30 9.64 -12.63 -17.64
N MET A 31 8.95 -11.53 -17.33
CA MET A 31 8.40 -10.62 -18.34
C MET A 31 9.49 -10.02 -19.23
N HIS A 32 10.63 -9.66 -18.65
CA HIS A 32 11.80 -9.19 -19.38
C HIS A 32 12.27 -10.21 -20.42
N LEU A 33 12.44 -11.48 -20.00
CA LEU A 33 12.86 -12.56 -20.88
C LEU A 33 11.82 -12.85 -21.98
N HIS A 34 10.53 -12.73 -21.67
CA HIS A 34 9.47 -12.81 -22.68
C HIS A 34 9.59 -11.68 -23.72
N ALA A 35 9.87 -10.46 -23.29
CA ALA A 35 10.04 -9.30 -24.17
C ALA A 35 11.25 -9.41 -25.09
N VAL A 36 12.43 -9.73 -24.53
CA VAL A 36 13.68 -9.81 -25.29
C VAL A 36 13.67 -11.00 -26.27
N ALA A 37 12.94 -12.08 -25.97
CA ALA A 37 12.77 -13.21 -26.88
C ALA A 37 11.88 -12.91 -28.11
N GLY A 38 11.47 -11.65 -28.33
CA GLY A 38 10.61 -11.26 -29.46
C GLY A 38 9.17 -11.76 -29.34
N ARG A 39 8.76 -12.24 -28.17
CA ARG A 39 7.43 -12.81 -27.88
C ARG A 39 6.43 -11.77 -27.34
N ASP A 40 6.79 -10.49 -27.42
CA ASP A 40 6.03 -9.35 -26.90
C ASP A 40 5.57 -8.43 -28.06
N GLN A 41 4.84 -9.01 -29.00
CA GLN A 41 4.33 -8.27 -30.18
C GLN A 41 3.25 -7.24 -29.80
N ASP A 42 2.55 -7.45 -28.69
CA ASP A 42 1.51 -6.57 -28.18
C ASP A 42 1.99 -5.65 -27.02
N HIS A 43 3.29 -5.64 -26.75
CA HIS A 43 3.94 -4.83 -25.70
C HIS A 43 3.48 -5.12 -24.26
N LYS A 44 2.66 -6.15 -24.01
CA LYS A 44 2.12 -6.46 -22.69
C LYS A 44 3.18 -6.92 -21.70
N ALA A 45 4.19 -7.67 -22.15
CA ALA A 45 5.26 -8.13 -21.26
C ALA A 45 6.06 -6.94 -20.72
N ARG A 46 6.45 -5.99 -21.59
CA ARG A 46 7.12 -4.75 -21.18
C ARG A 46 6.27 -3.90 -20.26
N THR A 47 4.98 -3.72 -20.57
CA THR A 47 4.07 -2.97 -19.69
C THR A 47 3.99 -3.60 -18.30
N ARG A 48 3.86 -4.94 -18.22
CA ARG A 48 3.80 -5.67 -16.94
C ARG A 48 5.11 -5.61 -16.15
N GLU A 49 6.25 -5.64 -16.83
CA GLU A 49 7.57 -5.43 -16.22
C GLU A 49 7.68 -4.04 -15.58
N VAL A 50 7.32 -2.99 -16.33
CA VAL A 50 7.32 -1.60 -15.82
C VAL A 50 6.37 -1.44 -14.63
N MET A 51 5.16 -2.02 -14.71
CA MET A 51 4.21 -2.01 -13.59
C MET A 51 4.77 -2.73 -12.35
N ALA A 52 5.48 -3.84 -12.54
CA ALA A 52 6.13 -4.56 -11.44
C ALA A 52 7.17 -3.69 -10.74
N PHE A 53 8.07 -3.04 -11.49
CA PHE A 53 9.05 -2.12 -10.90
C PHE A 53 8.40 -0.92 -10.21
N GLY A 54 7.35 -0.34 -10.79
CA GLY A 54 6.60 0.75 -10.17
C GLY A 54 5.94 0.34 -8.85
N LEU A 55 5.45 -0.90 -8.75
CA LEU A 55 4.92 -1.47 -7.52
C LEU A 55 6.04 -1.73 -6.49
N MET A 56 7.23 -2.19 -6.91
CA MET A 56 8.37 -2.39 -6.00
C MET A 56 8.79 -1.08 -5.35
N ALA A 57 8.91 -0.01 -6.15
CA ALA A 57 9.20 1.33 -5.63
C ALA A 57 8.11 1.82 -4.67
N SER A 58 6.84 1.61 -5.02
CA SER A 58 5.71 2.02 -4.17
C SER A 58 5.65 1.25 -2.84
N LEU A 59 6.09 -0.02 -2.82
CA LEU A 59 6.19 -0.82 -1.60
C LEU A 59 7.34 -0.32 -0.70
N ASP A 60 8.50 0.00 -1.27
CA ASP A 60 9.59 0.63 -0.50
C ASP A 60 9.13 1.96 0.09
N GLU A 61 8.51 2.84 -0.70
CA GLU A 61 8.00 4.13 -0.19
C GLU A 61 6.99 3.96 0.96
N LEU A 62 6.11 2.95 0.89
CA LEU A 62 5.18 2.64 1.97
C LEU A 62 5.92 2.17 3.22
N GLU A 63 6.83 1.21 3.08
CA GLU A 63 7.63 0.69 4.20
C GLU A 63 8.41 1.81 4.90
N GLN A 64 9.07 2.67 4.12
CA GLN A 64 9.86 3.77 4.63
C GLN A 64 8.98 4.79 5.37
N SER A 65 7.77 5.04 4.86
CA SER A 65 6.80 5.94 5.51
C SER A 65 6.33 5.36 6.86
N CYS A 66 6.00 4.06 6.90
CA CYS A 66 5.67 3.37 8.15
C CYS A 66 6.83 3.41 9.16
N TYR A 67 8.07 3.18 8.69
CA TYR A 67 9.25 3.25 9.52
C TYR A 67 9.43 4.65 10.12
N ALA A 68 9.39 5.70 9.29
CA ALA A 68 9.58 7.08 9.76
C ALA A 68 8.46 7.51 10.72
N ALA A 69 7.21 7.15 10.44
CA ALA A 69 6.08 7.38 11.34
C ALA A 69 6.32 6.69 12.69
N SER A 70 6.66 5.40 12.68
CA SER A 70 6.94 4.65 13.92
C SER A 70 8.06 5.28 14.74
N ARG A 71 9.15 5.72 14.10
CA ARG A 71 10.29 6.32 14.78
C ARG A 71 9.98 7.69 15.38
N PHE A 72 9.26 8.55 14.67
CA PHE A 72 8.85 9.84 15.24
C PHE A 72 7.73 9.67 16.28
N GLY A 73 6.81 8.71 16.11
CA GLY A 73 5.77 8.41 17.07
C GLY A 73 6.33 7.91 18.40
N ALA A 74 7.39 7.12 18.38
CA ALA A 74 8.09 6.66 19.59
C ALA A 74 8.80 7.79 20.38
N LEU A 75 8.98 8.97 19.78
CA LEU A 75 9.56 10.14 20.43
C LEU A 75 8.48 11.07 21.04
N VAL A 76 7.21 10.70 20.92
CA VAL A 76 6.07 11.42 21.53
C VAL A 76 5.67 10.66 22.79
N THR A 77 5.74 11.33 23.94
CA THR A 77 5.50 10.78 25.28
C THR A 77 4.42 11.50 26.06
N SER A 78 4.06 12.71 25.65
CA SER A 78 3.02 13.53 26.26
C SER A 78 1.64 13.06 25.83
N ASP A 79 0.69 13.02 26.77
CA ASP A 79 -0.71 12.60 26.52
C ASP A 79 -1.56 13.73 25.91
N SER A 80 -1.10 14.98 26.01
CA SER A 80 -1.79 16.17 25.50
C SER A 80 -0.86 17.08 24.71
N TRP A 81 -1.44 17.88 23.81
CA TRP A 81 -0.70 18.92 23.08
C TRP A 81 -0.19 20.04 23.99
N ALA A 82 -0.95 20.37 25.04
CA ALA A 82 -0.63 21.44 25.98
C ALA A 82 0.65 21.12 26.76
N ASP A 83 0.81 19.86 27.17
CA ASP A 83 1.95 19.38 27.96
C ASP A 83 3.19 19.11 27.10
N MET A 84 3.03 19.01 25.78
CA MET A 84 4.09 18.67 24.86
C MET A 84 5.14 19.80 24.74
N PRO A 85 6.43 19.57 25.10
CA PRO A 85 7.49 20.53 24.89
C PRO A 85 7.74 20.78 23.39
N GLN A 86 8.36 21.91 23.06
CA GLN A 86 8.53 22.36 21.67
C GLN A 86 9.23 21.32 20.77
N GLU A 87 10.25 20.63 21.29
CA GLU A 87 10.97 19.58 20.56
C GLU A 87 10.07 18.38 20.27
N GLU A 88 9.30 17.94 21.25
CA GLU A 88 8.34 16.84 21.09
C GLU A 88 7.22 17.20 20.11
N ARG A 89 6.75 18.46 20.10
CA ARG A 89 5.79 18.95 19.09
C ARG A 89 6.32 18.81 17.67
N LEU A 90 7.63 18.96 17.48
CA LEU A 90 8.24 18.74 16.17
C LEU A 90 8.27 17.25 15.80
N HIS A 91 8.52 16.36 16.76
CA HIS A 91 8.40 14.91 16.55
C HIS A 91 6.98 14.51 16.20
N TYR A 92 5.98 14.99 16.94
CA TYR A 92 4.57 14.73 16.63
C TYR A 92 4.18 15.20 15.23
N ARG A 93 4.57 16.42 14.83
CA ARG A 93 4.30 16.92 13.47
C ARG A 93 4.93 16.04 12.39
N ARG A 94 6.15 15.55 12.62
CA ARG A 94 6.83 14.63 11.69
C ARG A 94 6.14 13.28 11.66
N TYR A 95 5.72 12.75 12.81
CA TYR A 95 4.90 11.55 12.91
C TYR A 95 3.65 11.68 12.03
N VAL A 96 2.83 12.72 12.26
CA VAL A 96 1.60 12.98 11.49
C VAL A 96 1.89 13.08 10.00
N TYR A 97 2.96 13.78 9.61
CA TYR A 97 3.36 13.88 8.20
C TYR A 97 3.63 12.51 7.57
N PHE A 98 4.43 11.67 8.20
CA PHE A 98 4.77 10.35 7.65
C PHE A 98 3.61 9.36 7.71
N ASP A 99 2.80 9.38 8.77
CA ASP A 99 1.62 8.53 8.91
C ASP A 99 0.56 8.87 7.83
N LYS A 100 0.29 10.17 7.59
CA LYS A 100 -0.58 10.62 6.49
C LYS A 100 -0.11 10.11 5.14
N ASN A 101 1.19 10.27 4.87
CA ASN A 101 1.78 9.75 3.65
C ASN A 101 1.67 8.22 3.56
N ALA A 102 1.85 7.51 4.67
CA ALA A 102 1.80 6.06 4.70
C ALA A 102 0.41 5.50 4.34
N PHE A 103 -0.69 6.00 4.95
CA PHE A 103 -2.02 5.48 4.61
C PHE A 103 -2.48 5.87 3.20
N ILE A 104 -2.08 7.04 2.68
CA ILE A 104 -2.37 7.43 1.29
C ILE A 104 -1.64 6.48 0.33
N ARG A 105 -0.35 6.22 0.60
CA ARG A 105 0.49 5.31 -0.18
C ARG A 105 -0.01 3.87 -0.15
N LEU A 106 -0.52 3.41 0.99
CA LEU A 106 -1.13 2.09 1.13
C LEU A 106 -2.25 1.89 0.10
N PHE A 107 -3.23 2.80 0.05
CA PHE A 107 -4.35 2.65 -0.88
C PHE A 107 -3.93 2.87 -2.33
N SER A 108 -2.98 3.78 -2.60
CA SER A 108 -2.42 3.95 -3.95
C SER A 108 -1.71 2.67 -4.43
N LEU A 109 -0.91 2.03 -3.57
CA LEU A 109 -0.22 0.77 -3.87
C LEU A 109 -1.22 -0.36 -4.16
N LEU A 110 -2.25 -0.51 -3.33
CA LEU A 110 -3.30 -1.50 -3.54
C LEU A 110 -4.02 -1.25 -4.87
N ASP A 111 -4.39 -0.01 -5.20
CA ASP A 111 -5.08 0.31 -6.46
C ASP A 111 -4.20 0.06 -7.70
N LYS A 112 -2.89 0.31 -7.62
CA LYS A 112 -1.92 -0.10 -8.66
C LYS A 112 -1.88 -1.62 -8.82
N LEU A 113 -1.88 -2.37 -7.72
CA LEU A 113 -1.96 -3.84 -7.75
C LEU A 113 -3.28 -4.31 -8.37
N GLY A 114 -4.40 -3.69 -8.01
CA GLY A 114 -5.70 -3.97 -8.61
C GLY A 114 -5.69 -3.74 -10.12
N THR A 115 -5.06 -2.66 -10.58
CA THR A 115 -4.88 -2.38 -12.01
C THR A 115 -4.08 -3.47 -12.71
N LEU A 116 -2.92 -3.87 -12.14
CA LEU A 116 -2.10 -4.97 -12.67
C LEU A 116 -2.90 -6.27 -12.76
N LEU A 117 -3.58 -6.67 -11.68
CA LEU A 117 -4.36 -7.90 -11.64
C LEU A 117 -5.49 -7.89 -12.67
N ASN A 118 -6.17 -6.76 -12.80
CA ASN A 118 -7.24 -6.62 -13.78
C ASN A 118 -6.74 -6.79 -15.21
N GLU A 119 -5.57 -6.24 -15.55
CA GLU A 119 -4.96 -6.37 -16.87
C GLU A 119 -4.34 -7.76 -17.10
N ALA A 120 -3.55 -8.26 -16.15
CA ALA A 120 -2.81 -9.51 -16.28
C ALA A 120 -3.73 -10.74 -16.31
N LEU A 121 -4.87 -10.66 -15.62
CA LEU A 121 -5.86 -11.74 -15.52
C LEU A 121 -7.11 -11.47 -16.38
N GLU A 122 -7.08 -10.41 -17.21
CA GLU A 122 -8.17 -10.05 -18.13
C GLU A 122 -9.55 -10.00 -17.44
N LEU A 123 -9.57 -9.44 -16.23
CA LEU A 123 -10.77 -9.48 -15.40
C LEU A 123 -11.87 -8.59 -15.97
N ASN A 124 -11.54 -7.54 -16.74
CA ASN A 124 -12.48 -6.59 -17.34
C ASN A 124 -13.33 -5.82 -16.30
N THR A 125 -12.73 -5.44 -15.17
CA THR A 125 -13.40 -4.73 -14.07
C THR A 125 -13.93 -3.36 -14.52
N GLN A 126 -13.25 -2.70 -15.47
CA GLN A 126 -13.69 -1.40 -16.01
C GLN A 126 -15.09 -1.45 -16.63
N GLN A 127 -15.50 -2.59 -17.22
CA GLN A 127 -16.82 -2.73 -17.85
C GLN A 127 -17.98 -2.57 -16.85
N PHE A 128 -17.70 -2.67 -15.55
CA PHE A 128 -18.69 -2.61 -14.47
C PHE A 128 -18.49 -1.37 -13.60
N LYS A 129 -17.25 -0.89 -13.49
CA LYS A 129 -16.92 0.33 -12.77
C LYS A 129 -15.66 0.94 -13.37
N GLU A 130 -15.82 2.07 -14.05
CA GLU A 130 -14.73 2.79 -14.72
C GLU A 130 -13.57 3.10 -13.76
N ARG A 131 -13.91 3.56 -12.53
CA ARG A 131 -12.96 3.77 -11.43
C ARG A 131 -13.14 2.70 -10.35
N PHE A 132 -12.26 1.72 -10.32
CA PHE A 132 -12.32 0.60 -9.39
C PHE A 132 -11.11 0.60 -8.44
N SER A 133 -11.29 0.01 -7.27
CA SER A 133 -10.21 -0.21 -6.30
C SER A 133 -9.74 -1.67 -6.31
N TYR A 134 -8.61 -1.93 -5.67
CA TYR A 134 -8.18 -3.31 -5.36
C TYR A 134 -9.29 -4.21 -4.82
N PHE A 135 -10.05 -3.70 -3.83
CA PHE A 135 -11.14 -4.46 -3.22
C PHE A 135 -12.30 -4.74 -4.18
N THR A 136 -12.47 -3.90 -5.21
CA THR A 136 -13.44 -4.13 -6.29
C THR A 136 -13.00 -5.31 -7.16
N VAL A 137 -11.69 -5.41 -7.45
CA VAL A 137 -11.09 -6.54 -8.18
C VAL A 137 -11.27 -7.84 -7.41
N LEU A 138 -10.95 -7.87 -6.11
CA LEU A 138 -11.14 -9.06 -5.27
C LEU A 138 -12.60 -9.52 -5.24
N ARG A 139 -13.53 -8.56 -5.07
CA ARG A 139 -14.96 -8.84 -5.09
C ARG A 139 -15.37 -9.50 -6.40
N ARG A 140 -14.90 -8.97 -7.54
CA ARG A 140 -15.18 -9.51 -8.85
C ARG A 140 -14.64 -10.93 -9.04
N MET A 141 -13.39 -11.19 -8.64
CA MET A 141 -12.79 -12.52 -8.70
C MET A 141 -13.65 -13.54 -7.94
N ARG A 142 -14.11 -13.17 -6.75
CA ARG A 142 -14.98 -14.02 -5.93
C ARG A 142 -16.36 -14.24 -6.57
N GLU A 143 -17.04 -13.17 -6.99
CA GLU A 143 -18.40 -13.25 -7.57
C GLU A 143 -18.43 -14.06 -8.88
N LYS A 144 -17.38 -13.95 -9.69
CA LYS A 144 -17.25 -14.67 -10.97
C LYS A 144 -16.51 -16.00 -10.85
N LYS A 145 -16.05 -16.37 -9.65
CA LYS A 145 -15.25 -17.58 -9.38
C LYS A 145 -14.00 -17.67 -10.28
N LEU A 146 -13.36 -16.53 -10.55
CA LEU A 146 -12.17 -16.42 -11.39
C LEU A 146 -10.91 -16.58 -10.53
N HIS A 147 -9.92 -17.31 -11.05
CA HIS A 147 -8.60 -17.49 -10.43
C HIS A 147 -8.69 -17.88 -8.95
N LEU A 148 -9.48 -18.90 -8.59
CA LEU A 148 -9.76 -19.29 -7.20
C LEU A 148 -8.48 -19.54 -6.38
N ALA A 149 -7.44 -20.08 -7.00
CA ALA A 149 -6.13 -20.32 -6.38
C ALA A 149 -5.44 -19.04 -5.89
N LEU A 150 -5.80 -17.86 -6.42
CA LEU A 150 -5.36 -16.56 -5.95
C LEU A 150 -6.46 -15.83 -5.16
N GLY A 151 -7.70 -15.84 -5.68
CA GLY A 151 -8.82 -15.09 -5.12
C GLY A 151 -9.22 -15.53 -3.71
N GLY A 152 -9.11 -16.83 -3.40
CA GLY A 152 -9.32 -17.36 -2.05
C GLY A 152 -8.31 -16.78 -1.05
N PRO A 153 -7.00 -17.06 -1.21
CA PRO A 153 -5.97 -16.52 -0.33
C PRO A 153 -6.00 -15.00 -0.15
N LEU A 154 -6.26 -14.22 -1.22
CA LEU A 154 -6.40 -12.76 -1.11
C LEU A 154 -7.66 -12.34 -0.33
N SER A 155 -8.75 -13.10 -0.42
CA SER A 155 -9.97 -12.82 0.35
C SER A 155 -9.77 -13.10 1.83
N ASP A 156 -9.08 -14.19 2.17
CA ASP A 156 -8.76 -14.55 3.56
C ASP A 156 -7.79 -13.55 4.18
N LEU A 157 -6.78 -13.10 3.41
CA LEU A 157 -5.89 -12.03 3.82
C LEU A 157 -6.66 -10.71 4.06
N LYS A 158 -7.55 -10.32 3.15
CA LYS A 158 -8.42 -9.13 3.37
C LYS A 158 -9.23 -9.24 4.67
N ALA A 159 -9.79 -10.41 4.96
CA ALA A 159 -10.62 -10.62 6.15
C ALA A 159 -9.82 -10.44 7.44
N ARG A 160 -8.57 -10.94 7.49
CA ARG A 160 -7.69 -10.81 8.66
C ARG A 160 -7.37 -9.35 9.01
N HIS A 161 -7.26 -8.48 8.02
CA HIS A 161 -6.89 -7.07 8.20
C HIS A 161 -8.08 -6.11 8.06
N GLU A 162 -9.32 -6.60 8.09
CA GLU A 162 -10.50 -5.79 7.73
C GLU A 162 -10.69 -4.56 8.63
N LYS A 163 -10.62 -4.74 9.96
CA LYS A 163 -10.86 -3.64 10.91
C LYS A 163 -9.78 -2.55 10.83
N PRO A 164 -8.47 -2.86 10.92
CA PRO A 164 -7.42 -1.86 10.76
C PRO A 164 -7.51 -1.08 9.46
N VAL A 165 -7.69 -1.80 8.35
CA VAL A 165 -7.69 -1.19 7.01
C VAL A 165 -8.96 -0.36 6.78
N ALA A 166 -10.08 -0.72 7.39
CA ALA A 166 -11.28 0.11 7.38
C ALA A 166 -11.06 1.45 8.10
N ARG A 167 -10.36 1.45 9.24
CA ARG A 167 -9.98 2.69 9.96
C ARG A 167 -9.02 3.54 9.12
N LEU A 168 -7.97 2.95 8.55
CA LEU A 168 -7.05 3.66 7.65
C LEU A 168 -7.77 4.26 6.45
N ARG A 169 -8.75 3.55 5.89
CA ARG A 169 -9.55 4.04 4.76
C ARG A 169 -10.41 5.24 5.17
N LYS A 170 -10.99 5.20 6.36
CA LYS A 170 -11.76 6.31 6.92
C LYS A 170 -10.86 7.54 7.08
N ARG A 171 -9.71 7.40 7.75
CA ARG A 171 -8.70 8.45 7.91
C ARG A 171 -8.25 9.05 6.57
N ARG A 172 -8.00 8.20 5.58
CA ARG A 172 -7.65 8.64 4.21
C ARG A 172 -8.75 9.46 3.56
N ASN A 173 -10.00 9.00 3.66
CA ASN A 173 -11.12 9.73 3.09
C ASN A 173 -11.30 11.08 3.78
N GLU A 174 -11.22 11.10 5.11
CA GLU A 174 -11.25 12.34 5.90
C GLU A 174 -10.13 13.28 5.47
N GLU A 175 -8.89 12.82 5.34
CA GLU A 175 -7.77 13.65 4.86
C GLU A 175 -8.01 14.23 3.46
N ILE A 176 -8.48 13.42 2.51
CA ILE A 176 -8.76 13.89 1.14
C ILE A 176 -9.96 14.85 1.09
N HIS A 177 -10.96 14.62 1.94
CA HIS A 177 -12.12 15.50 2.02
C HIS A 177 -11.78 16.80 2.78
N ASN A 178 -10.99 16.72 3.84
CA ASN A 178 -10.49 17.84 4.62
C ASN A 178 -9.55 18.70 3.79
N LEU A 179 -8.65 18.15 2.97
CA LEU A 179 -7.88 18.95 1.98
C LEU A 179 -8.76 19.78 1.03
N ASN A 180 -10.02 19.38 0.82
CA ASN A 180 -11.00 20.14 0.02
C ASN A 180 -11.86 21.11 0.85
N SER A 181 -11.99 20.92 2.17
CA SER A 181 -12.80 21.76 3.08
C SER A 181 -12.00 22.59 4.09
N GLU A 182 -10.69 22.32 4.25
CA GLU A 182 -9.78 22.90 5.25
C GLU A 182 -9.73 24.43 5.13
N LEU A 183 -9.80 25.00 3.93
CA LEU A 183 -9.81 26.46 3.80
C LEU A 183 -11.11 27.11 4.31
N GLN A 184 -12.23 26.39 4.32
CA GLN A 184 -13.53 26.89 4.78
C GLN A 184 -13.80 26.57 6.26
N ASP A 185 -13.34 25.41 6.74
CA ASP A 185 -13.52 24.99 8.13
C ASP A 185 -12.43 25.52 9.07
N ASP A 186 -11.18 25.76 8.63
CA ASP A 186 -10.16 26.39 9.49
C ASP A 186 -10.58 27.81 9.93
N LEU A 187 -11.34 28.53 9.09
CA LEU A 187 -11.96 29.81 9.43
C LEU A 187 -13.09 29.69 10.46
N LEU A 188 -13.79 28.55 10.49
CA LEU A 188 -14.96 28.27 11.33
C LEU A 188 -14.57 27.62 12.67
N GLN A 189 -13.60 26.70 12.69
CA GLN A 189 -13.08 26.05 13.90
C GLN A 189 -12.21 26.97 14.75
N MET A 190 -11.47 27.91 14.16
CA MET A 190 -10.78 28.96 14.93
C MET A 190 -11.75 29.79 15.80
N HIS A 191 -13.02 29.92 15.39
CA HIS A 191 -14.05 30.63 16.15
C HIS A 191 -14.80 29.74 17.17
N LEU A 192 -14.76 28.41 17.04
CA LEU A 192 -15.61 27.51 17.83
C LEU A 192 -14.88 26.73 18.94
N HIS A 193 -13.56 26.51 18.83
CA HIS A 193 -12.79 25.66 19.77
C HIS A 193 -11.72 26.40 20.59
N PHE A 194 -11.97 27.64 21.00
CA PHE A 194 -11.13 28.34 21.97
C PHE A 194 -11.38 27.76 23.38
N GLY A 195 -10.70 26.66 23.75
CA GLY A 195 -10.62 26.20 25.15
C GLY A 195 -10.86 24.73 25.46
N GLU A 196 -11.04 23.84 24.48
CA GLU A 196 -11.12 22.39 24.74
C GLU A 196 -9.78 21.70 24.44
N GLU A 197 -9.23 20.96 25.42
CA GLU A 197 -8.04 20.13 25.23
C GLU A 197 -8.37 18.98 24.28
N ILE A 198 -7.87 19.07 23.04
CA ILE A 198 -7.90 17.97 22.09
C ILE A 198 -6.90 16.92 22.59
N GLY A 199 -7.42 15.84 23.20
CA GLY A 199 -6.62 14.68 23.56
C GLY A 199 -5.96 14.06 22.33
N LEU A 200 -4.70 13.63 22.46
CA LEU A 200 -4.00 12.98 21.36
C LEU A 200 -4.65 11.62 21.07
N GLU A 201 -4.97 11.35 19.80
CA GLU A 201 -5.35 10.00 19.38
C GLU A 201 -4.20 9.03 19.71
N SER A 202 -4.53 7.77 20.03
CA SER A 202 -3.54 6.75 20.37
C SER A 202 -2.58 6.51 19.20
N ILE A 203 -1.37 7.07 19.28
CA ILE A 203 -0.30 6.90 18.29
C ILE A 203 0.03 5.41 18.13
N SER A 204 0.02 4.63 19.22
CA SER A 204 0.26 3.19 19.16
C SER A 204 -0.79 2.48 18.31
N ASP A 205 -2.08 2.79 18.50
CA ASP A 205 -3.17 2.14 17.76
C ASP A 205 -3.10 2.49 16.27
N GLN A 206 -2.77 3.74 15.95
CA GLN A 206 -2.59 4.20 14.57
C GLN A 206 -1.38 3.51 13.90
N LEU A 207 -0.28 3.32 14.63
CA LEU A 207 0.89 2.61 14.14
C LEU A 207 0.63 1.11 13.96
N GLU A 208 -0.13 0.48 14.85
CA GLU A 208 -0.58 -0.91 14.70
C GLU A 208 -1.47 -1.08 13.46
N ASP A 209 -2.38 -0.14 13.23
CA ASP A 209 -3.20 -0.12 12.02
C ASP A 209 -2.35 -0.03 10.77
N MET A 210 -1.37 0.87 10.77
CA MET A 210 -0.42 1.03 9.66
C MET A 210 0.44 -0.21 9.43
N ALA A 211 0.92 -0.87 10.49
CA ALA A 211 1.65 -2.12 10.39
C ALA A 211 0.78 -3.22 9.74
N SER A 212 -0.48 -3.35 10.19
CA SER A 212 -1.45 -4.26 9.58
C SER A 212 -1.72 -3.92 8.10
N GLY A 213 -1.73 -2.64 7.74
CA GLY A 213 -1.88 -2.18 6.35
C GLY A 213 -0.69 -2.58 5.48
N LEU A 214 0.53 -2.38 5.97
CA LEU A 214 1.77 -2.78 5.28
C LEU A 214 1.81 -4.30 5.07
N GLU A 215 1.47 -5.09 6.10
CA GLU A 215 1.42 -6.55 6.00
C GLU A 215 0.41 -7.00 4.93
N LEU A 216 -0.82 -6.44 4.95
CA LEU A 216 -1.83 -6.73 3.92
C LEU A 216 -1.28 -6.44 2.51
N ALA A 217 -0.66 -5.28 2.32
CA ALA A 217 -0.15 -4.89 1.00
C ALA A 217 0.99 -5.79 0.53
N ALA A 218 1.99 -6.04 1.38
CA ALA A 218 3.13 -6.88 1.06
C ALA A 218 2.69 -8.33 0.79
N ALA A 219 1.86 -8.93 1.64
CA ALA A 219 1.36 -10.29 1.43
C ALA A 219 0.45 -10.38 0.18
N SER A 220 -0.32 -9.35 -0.13
CA SER A 220 -1.13 -9.30 -1.36
C SER A 220 -0.24 -9.28 -2.61
N LEU A 221 0.85 -8.50 -2.59
CA LEU A 221 1.84 -8.46 -3.66
C LEU A 221 2.53 -9.81 -3.80
N GLN A 222 3.01 -10.39 -2.71
CA GLN A 222 3.64 -11.72 -2.72
C GLN A 222 2.73 -12.77 -3.37
N LEU A 223 1.48 -12.89 -2.92
CA LEU A 223 0.52 -13.86 -3.45
C LEU A 223 0.21 -13.60 -4.93
N ALA A 224 -0.04 -12.35 -5.30
CA ALA A 224 -0.34 -11.97 -6.67
C ALA A 224 0.82 -12.28 -7.62
N PHE A 225 2.03 -11.86 -7.28
CA PHE A 225 3.19 -12.02 -8.15
C PHE A 225 3.67 -13.47 -8.23
N ALA A 226 3.61 -14.24 -7.12
CA ALA A 226 3.88 -15.67 -7.16
C ALA A 226 2.91 -16.40 -8.09
N TYR A 227 1.62 -16.05 -8.04
CA TYR A 227 0.60 -16.61 -8.92
C TYR A 227 0.83 -16.23 -10.39
N LEU A 228 1.12 -14.95 -10.66
CA LEU A 228 1.37 -14.44 -12.00
C LEU A 228 2.64 -15.03 -12.62
N ALA A 229 3.70 -15.24 -11.82
CA ALA A 229 4.93 -15.90 -12.28
C ALA A 229 4.63 -17.34 -12.71
N LYS A 230 3.90 -18.11 -11.90
CA LYS A 230 3.48 -19.47 -12.26
C LYS A 230 2.65 -19.51 -13.55
N LEU A 231 1.71 -18.58 -13.72
CA LEU A 231 0.94 -18.48 -14.96
C LEU A 231 1.79 -18.14 -16.18
N ALA A 232 2.83 -17.32 -16.01
CA ALA A 232 3.76 -16.99 -17.09
C ALA A 232 4.59 -18.21 -17.51
N GLU A 233 5.06 -19.00 -16.54
CA GLU A 233 5.78 -20.26 -16.78
C GLU A 233 4.90 -21.29 -17.51
N GLU A 234 3.65 -21.47 -17.10
CA GLU A 234 2.71 -22.41 -17.72
C GLU A 234 2.35 -22.03 -19.17
N LYS A 235 2.35 -20.73 -19.49
CA LYS A 235 2.10 -20.22 -20.84
C LYS A 235 3.34 -20.22 -21.72
N ALA A 236 4.53 -20.45 -21.18
CA ALA A 236 5.72 -20.65 -21.99
C ALA A 236 5.59 -22.00 -22.71
N PRO A 237 5.70 -22.06 -24.06
CA PRO A 237 5.71 -23.34 -24.75
C PRO A 237 6.85 -24.18 -24.19
N GLN A 238 6.55 -25.42 -23.80
CA GLN A 238 7.58 -26.40 -23.45
C GLN A 238 8.52 -26.47 -24.64
N SER A 239 9.73 -25.92 -24.50
CA SER A 239 10.81 -26.10 -25.45
C SER A 239 10.92 -27.61 -25.67
N GLY A 240 10.60 -28.06 -26.89
CA GLY A 240 10.60 -29.47 -27.24
C GLY A 240 11.89 -30.13 -26.77
N ARG A 241 11.73 -31.19 -25.98
CA ARG A 241 12.74 -32.24 -25.90
C ARG A 241 12.62 -33.11 -27.14
#